data_AF-A0A925ERD4-F1
#
_entry.id   AF-A0A925ERD4-F1
#
_cell.length_a   1.000
_cell.length_b   1.000
_cell.length_c   1.000
_cell.angle_alpha   90.00
_cell.angle_beta   90.00
_cell.angle_gamma   90.00
#
_symmetry.space_group_name_H-M   'P 1'
#
loop_
_entity.id
_entity.type
_entity.pdbx_description
1 polymer ?
#
loop_
_entity_poly.entity_id
_entity_poly.type
_entity_poly.pdbx_seq_one_letter_code
_entity_poly.pdbx_strand_id
1 'polypeptide(L)' 'MITGTLRFVDLETGSWQLITPQGTYVLRFAKRPSDLKNLEGKTVGIEGKIRSDLMTSIMAGKVLEVESIVPK' A
#
# COMPACT_ATOMS: atom_id res chain seq x y z
N MET A 1 -6.36 10.74 -3.15
CA MET A 1 -5.39 9.95 -3.94
C MET A 1 -4.00 10.17 -3.38
N ILE A 2 -3.24 9.09 -3.13
CA ILE A 2 -1.86 9.14 -2.63
C ILE A 2 -0.97 8.46 -3.68
N THR A 3 0.09 9.15 -4.12
CA THR A 3 1.02 8.63 -5.14
C THR A 3 2.33 8.22 -4.49
N GLY A 4 2.86 7.07 -4.89
CA GLY A 4 4.13 6.58 -4.40
C GLY A 4 4.61 5.35 -5.14
N THR A 5 5.74 4.80 -4.72
CA THR A 5 6.28 3.55 -5.26
C THR A 5 5.68 2.37 -4.54
N LEU A 6 5.10 1.44 -5.30
CA LEU A 6 4.57 0.20 -4.76
C LEU A 6 5.72 -0.77 -4.43
N ARG A 7 5.75 -1.33 -3.23
CA ARG A 7 6.74 -2.34 -2.82
C ARG A 7 6.08 -3.48 -2.07
N PHE A 8 6.56 -4.69 -2.31
CA PHE A 8 6.26 -5.83 -1.46
C PHE A 8 7.39 -6.02 -0.45
N VAL A 9 7.02 -6.18 0.81
CA VAL A 9 7.96 -6.49 1.90
C VAL A 9 7.65 -7.89 2.36
N ASP A 10 8.63 -8.78 2.19
CA ASP A 10 8.55 -10.17 2.61
C ASP A 10 8.98 -10.30 4.08
N LEU A 11 8.12 -9.85 4.98
CA LEU A 11 8.27 -10.01 6.43
C LEU A 11 6.99 -10.66 6.99
N GLU A 12 7.16 -11.65 7.87
CA GLU A 12 6.10 -12.47 8.46
C GLU A 12 5.16 -13.11 7.42
N THR A 13 4.05 -12.44 7.07
CA THR A 13 3.02 -12.89 6.12
C THR A 13 3.06 -12.16 4.78
N GLY A 14 4.02 -11.24 4.63
CA GLY A 14 4.17 -10.40 3.45
C GLY A 14 3.19 -9.23 3.45
N SER A 15 3.68 -8.03 3.13
CA SER A 15 2.88 -6.81 3.13
C SER A 15 3.18 -5.92 1.93
N TRP A 16 2.12 -5.37 1.34
CA TRP A 16 2.27 -4.35 0.32
C TRP A 16 2.35 -2.98 0.96
N GLN A 17 3.27 -2.16 0.47
CA GLN A 17 3.53 -0.83 0.97
C GLN A 17 3.54 0.17 -0.17
N LEU A 18 3.09 1.38 0.13
CA LEU A 18 3.26 2.55 -0.73
C LEU A 18 4.27 3.48 -0.09
N ILE A 19 5.43 3.61 -0.72
CA ILE A 19 6.49 4.51 -0.27
C ILE A 19 6.27 5.88 -0.91
N THR A 20 6.13 6.90 -0.07
CA THR A 20 5.92 8.30 -0.48
C THR A 20 6.96 9.20 0.18
N PRO A 21 7.20 10.42 -0.34
CA PRO A 21 8.06 11.40 0.33
C PRO A 21 7.61 11.74 1.76
N GLN A 22 6.33 11.58 2.08
CA GLN A 22 5.74 11.88 3.39
C GLN A 22 5.77 10.70 4.35
N GLY A 23 6.23 9.52 3.90
CA GLY A 23 6.32 8.30 4.68
C GLY A 23 5.75 7.07 3.98
N THR A 24 5.69 5.97 4.71
CA THR A 24 5.24 4.68 4.21
C THR A 24 3.81 4.39 4.66
N TYR A 25 3.01 3.87 3.75
CA TYR A 25 1.67 3.37 4.03
C TYR A 25 1.62 1.86 3.84
N VAL A 26 1.03 1.16 4.81
CA VAL A 26 0.70 -0.27 4.69
C VAL A 26 -0.61 -0.40 3.94
N LEU A 27 -0.62 -1.14 2.84
CA LEU A 27 -1.79 -1.30 1.98
C LEU A 27 -2.65 -2.45 2.48
N ARG A 28 -3.90 -2.13 2.81
CA ARG A 28 -4.95 -3.11 3.14
C ARG A 28 -5.93 -3.18 1.98
N PHE A 29 -6.01 -4.32 1.31
CA PHE A 29 -6.95 -4.51 0.20
C PHE A 29 -8.23 -5.19 0.70
N ALA A 30 -9.38 -4.58 0.44
CA ALA A 30 -10.66 -5.26 0.63
C ALA A 30 -10.85 -6.41 -0.38
N LYS A 31 -10.37 -6.21 -1.62
CA LYS A 31 -10.24 -7.23 -2.66
C LYS A 31 -8.84 -7.13 -3.25
N ARG A 32 -8.09 -8.24 -3.27
CA ARG A 32 -6.71 -8.24 -3.76
C ARG A 32 -6.70 -8.08 -5.30
N PRO A 33 -6.08 -7.03 -5.84
CA PRO A 33 -5.90 -6.90 -7.28
C PRO A 33 -4.97 -7.99 -7.83
N SER A 34 -5.27 -8.49 -9.02
CA SER A 34 -4.46 -9.50 -9.71
C SER A 34 -3.07 -8.99 -10.14
N ASP A 35 -2.95 -7.69 -10.41
CA ASP A 35 -1.75 -7.10 -11.03
C ASP A 35 -0.72 -6.51 -10.06
N LEU A 36 -0.88 -6.69 -8.75
CA LEU A 36 0.04 -6.09 -7.76
C LEU A 36 1.51 -6.45 -8.00
N LYS A 37 1.80 -7.71 -8.33
CA LYS A 37 3.16 -8.16 -8.66
C LYS A 37 3.72 -7.46 -9.90
N ASN A 38 2.89 -7.21 -10.91
CA ASN A 38 3.27 -6.51 -12.14
C ASN A 38 3.52 -5.01 -11.93
N LEU A 39 2.98 -4.46 -10.83
CA LEU A 39 3.14 -3.07 -10.43
C LEU A 39 4.25 -2.86 -9.40
N GLU A 40 4.90 -3.93 -8.92
CA GLU A 40 5.98 -3.82 -7.96
C GLU A 40 7.12 -2.96 -8.50
N GLY A 41 7.56 -2.00 -7.69
CA GLY A 41 8.60 -1.04 -8.02
C GLY A 41 8.18 0.11 -8.92
N LYS A 42 6.94 0.12 -9.42
CA LYS A 42 6.40 1.22 -10.22
C LYS A 42 5.78 2.30 -9.34
N THR A 43 5.71 3.51 -9.89
CA THR A 43 4.91 4.59 -9.31
C THR A 43 3.44 4.32 -9.61
N VAL A 44 2.61 4.34 -8.57
CA VAL A 44 1.17 4.16 -8.68
C VAL A 44 0.46 5.22 -7.84
N GLY A 45 -0.76 5.54 -8.25
CA GLY A 45 -1.71 6.29 -7.44
C GLY A 45 -2.68 5.36 -6.76
N ILE A 46 -2.90 5.56 -5.46
CA ILE A 46 -3.85 4.80 -4.66
C ILE A 46 -5.01 5.71 -4.25
N GLU A 47 -6.23 5.26 -4.51
CA GLU A 47 -7.46 5.82 -3.94
C GLU A 47 -7.91 4.94 -2.79
N GLY A 48 -8.28 5.56 -1.68
CA GLY A 48 -8.54 4.85 -0.44
C GLY A 48 -8.58 5.76 0.78
N LYS A 49 -8.67 5.14 1.96
CA LYS A 49 -8.82 5.83 3.25
C LYS A 49 -7.72 5.45 4.21
N ILE A 50 -7.11 6.47 4.84
CA ILE A 50 -6.17 6.24 5.94
C ILE A 50 -6.97 5.77 7.15
N ARG A 51 -6.61 4.62 7.71
CA ARG A 51 -7.24 4.02 8.87
C ARG A 51 -6.35 4.21 10.09
N SER A 52 -6.55 5.31 10.80
CA SER A 52 -5.84 5.61 12.06
C SER A 52 -6.30 4.75 13.24
N ASP A 53 -7.46 4.12 13.10
CA ASP A 53 -8.05 3.17 14.05
C ASP A 53 -7.45 1.76 13.94
N LEU A 54 -6.60 1.51 12.93
CA LEU A 54 -5.96 0.21 12.72
C LEU A 54 -4.47 0.29 13.05
N MET A 55 -4.00 -0.67 13.86
CA MET A 55 -2.58 -0.95 14.06
C MET A 55 -2.14 -2.08 13.13
N THR A 56 -0.88 -2.05 12.70
CA THR A 56 -0.27 -3.11 11.89
C THR A 56 0.77 -3.85 12.70
N SER A 57 0.85 -5.17 12.53
CA SER A 57 1.88 -6.00 13.18
C SER A 57 3.30 -5.58 12.77
N ILE A 58 3.45 -5.07 11.54
CA ILE A 58 4.75 -4.66 10.99
C ILE A 58 5.22 -3.27 11.44
N MET A 59 4.40 -2.52 12.21
CA MET A 59 4.67 -1.14 12.68
C MET A 59 5.17 -0.16 11.60
N ALA A 60 4.98 -0.50 10.33
CA ALA A 60 5.58 0.18 9.18
C ALA A 60 4.65 1.29 8.65
N GLY A 61 4.40 2.30 9.46
CA GLY A 61 3.60 3.47 9.07
C GLY A 61 2.08 3.26 9.16
N LYS A 62 1.33 4.15 8.50
CA LYS A 62 -0.15 4.22 8.60
C LYS A 62 -0.81 3.21 7.68
N VAL A 63 -1.96 2.66 8.09
CA VAL A 63 -2.77 1.80 7.20
C VAL A 63 -3.51 2.65 6.19
N LEU A 64 -3.41 2.27 4.92
CA LEU A 64 -4.21 2.78 3.82
C LEU A 64 -5.10 1.66 3.30
N GLU A 65 -6.40 1.77 3.53
CA GLU A 65 -7.39 0.87 2.98
C GLU A 65 -7.65 1.24 1.51
N VAL A 66 -7.31 0.31 0.61
CA VAL A 66 -7.29 0.54 -0.83
C VAL A 66 -8.66 0.28 -1.44
N GLU A 67 -9.18 1.29 -2.13
CA GLU A 67 -10.39 1.21 -2.95
C GLU A 67 -10.01 0.98 -4.43
N SER A 68 -8.97 1.64 -4.94
CA SER A 68 -8.49 1.49 -6.32
C SER A 68 -7.00 1.79 -6.48
N ILE A 69 -6.38 1.24 -7.53
CA ILE A 69 -4.98 1.47 -7.93
C ILE A 69 -4.95 1.94 -9.38
N VAL A 70 -4.25 3.04 -9.62
CA VAL A 70 -4.04 3.62 -10.94
C VAL A 70 -2.55 3.61 -11.26
N PRO A 71 -2.09 2.85 -12.26
CA PRO A 71 -0.71 2.95 -12.75
C PRO A 71 -0.39 4.38 -13.23
N LYS A 72 0.83 4.85 -13.00
CA LYS A 72 1.31 6.14 -13.49
C LYS A 72 2.41 5.98 -14.53
#